data_AF-A0A1W9JMX2-F1
#
_entry.id   AF-A0A1W9JMX2-F1
#
_cell.length_a   1.000
_cell.length_b   1.000
_cell.length_c   1.000
_cell.angle_alpha   90.00
_cell.angle_beta   90.00
_cell.angle_gamma   90.00
#
_symmetry.space_group_name_H-M   'P 1'
#
loop_
_entity.id
_entity.type
_entity.pdbx_description
1 polymer ?
#
loop_
_entity_poly.entity_id
_entity_poly.type
_entity_poly.pdbx_seq_one_letter_code
_entity_poly.pdbx_strand_id
1 'polypeptide(L)'
;MNKATRVYSAEQGYFSEKLEATHVKSYAHARKLAPFVDDKGQMVYWVNWGALKKNNRPRVAHFKHYPKNSKTINKLVAEEIKDRFTQSLESKEHKLVKDVIVDFLRKRIADSKSLPWAFDDPAMSHYSLSGDILADAISVEKEYPIRTPFGEQYRLDVAVLGKPITKNPIVLAGIEIEFSHKFDFSKSLVLKALGFPLMSIDIAEVNVNDINEEWAKQAIIETTKNSLDGFRRNYIYIHKMLSTVYLDIDRKVSPESRHQYVIFTKEQNRFERHIKLLKDKLEITDQQLNIQIVSDINKQTHLQVKNAGNLAGDSWQDHNPKSFIQLTIDKPCTKSGNLYLFHLVLCSLCNSIFDCLVGYKYEKGERHEVGDSLFWNRYTGLVNGEAIYQKIAPKRVSEPVMQIISHVENRSGSVEALTNSAGEN
;
A
#
# COMPACT_ATOMS: atom_id res chain seq x y z
N MET A 1 -2.09 26.01 4.30
CA MET A 1 -3.18 25.54 5.18
C MET A 1 -2.58 24.62 6.23
N ASN A 2 -3.02 24.69 7.50
CA ASN A 2 -2.42 23.83 8.54
C ASN A 2 -3.10 22.46 8.65
N LYS A 3 -4.35 22.35 8.18
CA LYS A 3 -5.12 21.11 8.16
C LYS A 3 -5.50 20.73 6.74
N ALA A 4 -5.68 19.44 6.52
CA ALA A 4 -6.34 18.89 5.35
C ALA A 4 -7.12 17.63 5.75
N THR A 5 -8.10 17.25 4.96
CA THR A 5 -8.88 16.02 5.16
C THR A 5 -8.32 14.93 4.27
N ARG A 6 -8.06 13.74 4.83
CA ARG A 6 -7.71 12.57 4.02
C ARG A 6 -8.92 12.15 3.21
N VAL A 7 -8.71 11.84 1.93
CA VAL A 7 -9.82 11.40 1.07
C VAL A 7 -10.36 10.06 1.55
N TYR A 8 -9.48 9.12 1.90
CA TYR A 8 -9.85 7.84 2.47
C TYR A 8 -8.92 7.45 3.61
N SER A 9 -9.53 6.96 4.68
CA SER A 9 -8.88 6.26 5.77
C SER A 9 -9.51 4.89 5.89
N ALA A 10 -8.70 3.85 5.93
CA ALA A 10 -9.22 2.51 6.22
C ALA A 10 -9.89 2.45 7.60
N GLU A 11 -9.60 3.39 8.49
CA GLU A 11 -10.23 3.44 9.81
C GLU A 11 -11.55 4.21 9.77
N GLN A 12 -11.52 5.45 9.29
CA GLN A 12 -12.65 6.38 9.41
C GLN A 12 -13.50 6.50 8.14
N GLY A 13 -13.14 5.80 7.06
CA GLY A 13 -13.80 5.89 5.77
C GLY A 13 -13.43 7.17 5.00
N TYR A 14 -14.34 7.62 4.14
CA TYR A 14 -14.13 8.76 3.25
C TYR A 14 -14.34 10.10 3.94
N PHE A 15 -13.40 11.03 3.76
CA PHE A 15 -13.48 12.42 4.22
C PHE A 15 -13.74 12.64 5.71
N SER A 16 -13.48 11.63 6.54
CA SER A 16 -13.72 11.69 8.00
C SER A 16 -12.50 12.14 8.80
N GLU A 17 -11.30 11.85 8.29
CA GLU A 17 -10.05 12.07 9.03
C GLU A 17 -9.41 13.41 8.65
N LYS A 18 -9.50 14.40 9.56
CA LYS A 18 -8.73 15.65 9.46
C LYS A 18 -7.34 15.49 10.05
N LEU A 19 -6.33 15.93 9.30
CA LEU A 19 -4.92 15.79 9.64
C LEU A 19 -4.25 17.17 9.76
N GLU A 20 -3.53 17.39 10.85
CA GLU A 20 -2.61 18.52 11.00
C GLU A 20 -1.34 18.27 10.18
N ALA A 21 -0.85 19.30 9.50
CA ALA A 21 0.37 19.22 8.71
C ALA A 21 1.60 18.85 9.56
N THR A 22 1.58 19.15 10.86
CA THR A 22 2.64 18.80 11.82
C THR A 22 2.64 17.33 12.23
N HIS A 23 1.54 16.59 12.02
CA HIS A 23 1.48 15.14 12.30
C HIS A 23 2.09 14.31 11.17
N VAL A 24 2.28 14.89 9.99
CA VAL A 24 2.98 14.26 8.88
C VAL A 24 4.48 14.38 9.13
N LYS A 25 5.19 13.24 9.09
CA LYS A 25 6.56 13.12 9.58
C LYS A 25 7.61 13.25 8.48
N SER A 26 7.24 12.95 7.24
CA SER A 26 8.13 12.94 6.08
C SER A 26 7.32 12.91 4.78
N TYR A 27 7.97 13.12 3.63
CA TYR A 27 7.31 12.96 2.33
C TYR A 27 6.81 11.52 2.10
N ALA A 28 7.55 10.52 2.58
CA ALA A 28 7.12 9.13 2.50
C ALA A 28 5.84 8.87 3.33
N HIS A 29 5.79 9.41 4.55
CA HIS A 29 4.60 9.37 5.37
C HIS A 29 3.43 10.09 4.69
N ALA A 30 3.67 11.26 4.09
CA ALA A 30 2.67 12.01 3.35
C ALA A 30 2.08 11.21 2.17
N ARG A 31 2.93 10.51 1.39
CA ARG A 31 2.49 9.66 0.27
C ARG A 31 1.65 8.47 0.74
N LYS A 32 1.98 7.87 1.89
CA LYS A 32 1.17 6.78 2.46
C LYS A 32 -0.22 7.29 2.86
N LEU A 33 -0.31 8.49 3.44
CA LEU A 33 -1.55 9.07 3.94
C LEU A 33 -2.44 9.73 2.87
N ALA A 34 -1.83 10.31 1.83
CA ALA A 34 -2.51 10.93 0.70
C ALA A 34 -3.49 9.95 0.01
N PRO A 35 -4.53 10.42 -0.70
CA PRO A 35 -4.80 11.82 -1.08
C PRO A 35 -5.33 12.73 0.04
N PHE A 36 -5.17 14.04 -0.13
CA PHE A 36 -5.71 15.06 0.78
C PHE A 36 -6.53 16.11 0.03
N VAL A 37 -7.57 16.63 0.70
CA VAL A 37 -8.40 17.75 0.23
C VAL A 37 -8.55 18.82 1.31
N ASP A 38 -8.81 20.06 0.91
CA ASP A 38 -9.22 21.13 1.83
C ASP A 38 -10.71 21.04 2.22
N ASP A 39 -11.20 21.98 3.01
CA ASP A 39 -12.60 22.03 3.45
C ASP A 39 -13.59 22.25 2.30
N LYS A 40 -13.12 22.73 1.14
CA LYS A 40 -13.92 22.90 -0.08
C LYS A 40 -13.82 21.68 -1.01
N GLY A 41 -13.11 20.62 -0.59
CA GLY A 41 -12.88 19.44 -1.42
C GLY A 41 -11.83 19.63 -2.52
N GLN A 42 -11.08 20.74 -2.52
CA GLN A 42 -10.00 20.96 -3.47
C GLN A 42 -8.77 20.17 -3.06
N MET A 43 -8.10 19.56 -4.04
CA MET A 43 -6.91 18.76 -3.81
C MET A 43 -5.76 19.60 -3.25
N VAL A 44 -5.07 19.03 -2.26
CA VAL A 44 -3.89 19.63 -1.62
C VAL A 44 -2.79 18.61 -1.45
N TYR A 45 -1.55 19.07 -1.45
CA TYR A 45 -0.38 18.27 -1.14
C TYR A 45 0.33 18.83 0.09
N TRP A 46 0.99 17.94 0.82
CA TRP A 46 1.74 18.29 2.01
C TRP A 46 3.13 18.83 1.65
N VAL A 47 3.56 19.87 2.37
CA VAL A 47 4.86 20.49 2.25
C VAL A 47 5.55 20.38 3.62
N ASN A 48 6.74 19.75 3.62
CA ASN A 48 7.52 19.54 4.83
C ASN A 48 8.02 20.86 5.44
N TRP A 49 8.47 20.76 6.69
CA TRP A 49 9.54 21.60 7.21
C TRP A 49 10.69 21.67 6.21
N GLY A 50 11.27 22.85 6.06
CA GLY A 50 12.35 23.05 5.10
C GLY A 50 13.22 24.24 5.45
N ALA A 51 14.11 24.58 4.51
CA ALA A 51 15.02 25.71 4.61
C ALA A 51 14.30 26.98 5.09
N LEU A 52 15.01 27.76 5.90
CA LEU A 52 14.53 29.05 6.40
C LEU A 52 13.92 29.85 5.26
N LYS A 53 12.78 30.49 5.53
CA LYS A 53 12.25 31.50 4.61
C LYS A 53 13.33 32.59 4.41
N LYS A 54 13.25 33.38 3.32
CA LYS A 54 14.17 34.51 3.07
C LYS A 54 14.32 35.49 4.26
N ASN A 55 13.38 35.46 5.21
CA ASN A 55 13.37 36.26 6.44
C ASN A 55 13.87 35.50 7.68
N ASN A 56 14.66 34.42 7.52
CA ASN A 56 15.18 33.58 8.61
C ASN A 56 14.13 32.95 9.53
N ARG A 57 12.85 32.91 9.14
CA ARG A 57 11.81 32.19 9.91
C ARG A 57 11.76 30.72 9.51
N PRO A 58 11.55 29.80 10.47
CA PRO A 58 11.33 28.39 10.18
C PRO A 58 10.14 28.23 9.23
N ARG A 59 10.31 27.41 8.20
CA ARG A 59 9.21 27.04 7.32
C ARG A 59 8.40 25.97 8.03
N VAL A 60 7.21 26.31 8.49
CA VAL A 60 6.30 25.37 9.15
C VAL A 60 5.65 24.46 8.11
N ALA A 61 5.50 23.18 8.43
CA ALA A 61 4.78 22.23 7.61
C ALA A 61 3.34 22.73 7.32
N HIS A 62 2.90 22.61 6.08
CA HIS A 62 1.58 23.07 5.66
C HIS A 62 1.12 22.30 4.41
N PHE A 63 -0.19 22.34 4.16
CA PHE A 63 -0.77 21.91 2.91
C PHE A 63 -0.89 23.08 1.92
N LYS A 64 -0.68 22.78 0.65
CA LYS A 64 -0.80 23.71 -0.48
C LYS A 64 -1.67 23.10 -1.56
N HIS A 65 -2.49 23.92 -2.22
CA HIS A 65 -3.24 23.50 -3.40
C HIS A 65 -2.31 23.08 -4.54
N TYR A 66 -2.72 22.05 -5.29
CA TYR A 66 -2.09 21.76 -6.57
C TYR A 66 -2.21 22.98 -7.50
N PRO A 67 -1.23 23.20 -8.42
CA PRO A 67 -1.29 24.29 -9.38
C PRO A 67 -2.63 24.31 -10.13
N LYS A 68 -3.23 25.50 -10.25
CA LYS A 68 -4.62 25.80 -10.67
C LYS A 68 -5.00 25.44 -12.12
N ASN A 69 -4.34 24.49 -12.77
CA ASN A 69 -4.84 24.00 -14.03
C ASN A 69 -5.93 22.98 -13.73
N SER A 70 -7.16 23.26 -14.16
CA SER A 70 -8.39 22.46 -14.07
C SER A 70 -8.24 21.05 -14.68
N LYS A 71 -7.43 20.21 -14.05
CA LYS A 71 -7.09 18.87 -14.51
C LYS A 71 -7.74 17.88 -13.56
N THR A 72 -8.51 16.96 -14.13
CA THR A 72 -8.97 15.77 -13.42
C THR A 72 -7.76 15.02 -12.85
N ILE A 73 -7.96 14.22 -11.79
CA ILE A 73 -6.87 13.40 -11.21
C ILE A 73 -6.19 12.59 -12.31
N ASN A 74 -6.99 11.95 -13.17
CA ASN A 74 -6.47 11.09 -14.22
C ASN A 74 -5.50 11.86 -15.13
N LYS A 75 -5.81 13.12 -15.46
CA LYS A 75 -4.92 13.96 -16.27
C LYS A 75 -3.67 14.40 -15.52
N LEU A 76 -3.79 14.73 -14.22
CA LEU A 76 -2.63 15.06 -13.39
C LEU A 76 -1.67 13.87 -13.30
N VAL A 77 -2.21 12.67 -13.06
CA VAL A 77 -1.46 11.42 -12.98
C VAL A 77 -0.81 11.08 -14.32
N ALA A 78 -1.54 11.20 -15.43
CA ALA A 78 -1.00 10.96 -16.77
C ALA A 78 0.16 11.92 -17.10
N GLU A 79 0.08 13.18 -16.68
CA GLU A 79 1.16 14.15 -16.88
C GLU A 79 2.38 13.85 -16.00
N GLU A 80 2.19 13.58 -14.70
CA GLU A 80 3.29 13.16 -13.80
C GLU A 80 4.02 11.92 -14.36
N ILE A 81 3.25 10.93 -14.83
CA ILE A 81 3.81 9.74 -15.45
C ILE A 81 4.54 10.10 -16.74
N LYS A 82 3.94 10.88 -17.65
CA LYS A 82 4.56 11.28 -18.91
C LYS A 82 5.88 12.04 -18.70
N ASP A 83 5.92 12.96 -17.75
CA ASP A 83 7.12 13.74 -17.42
C ASP A 83 8.25 12.82 -16.91
N ARG A 84 7.90 11.74 -16.19
CA ARG A 84 8.85 10.69 -15.80
C ARG A 84 9.40 9.90 -16.99
N PHE A 85 8.60 9.69 -18.06
CA PHE A 85 9.04 8.92 -19.24
C PHE A 85 9.99 9.68 -20.15
N THR A 86 9.91 11.01 -20.22
CA THR A 86 10.80 11.82 -21.06
C THR A 86 12.24 11.75 -20.52
N GLN A 87 13.07 10.90 -21.14
CA GLN A 87 14.43 10.51 -20.74
C GLN A 87 15.45 11.65 -20.52
N SER A 88 15.08 12.93 -20.69
CA SER A 88 15.99 14.08 -20.53
C SER A 88 16.28 14.49 -19.07
N LEU A 89 15.71 13.80 -18.08
CA LEU A 89 15.75 14.20 -16.67
C LEU A 89 16.49 13.22 -15.74
N GLU A 90 16.94 12.07 -16.23
CA GLU A 90 17.74 11.14 -15.40
C GLU A 90 19.16 11.70 -15.21
N SER A 91 19.54 11.92 -13.95
CA SER A 91 20.88 12.39 -13.62
C SER A 91 21.91 11.25 -13.72
N LYS A 92 23.20 11.60 -13.83
CA LYS A 92 24.28 10.60 -13.87
C LYS A 92 24.32 9.77 -12.59
N GLU A 93 24.04 10.41 -11.46
CA GLU A 93 23.97 9.81 -10.14
C GLU A 93 22.82 8.80 -10.05
N HIS A 94 21.63 9.17 -10.51
CA HIS A 94 20.47 8.27 -10.55
C HIS A 94 20.76 7.02 -11.38
N LYS A 95 21.34 7.21 -12.56
CA LYS A 95 21.74 6.10 -13.43
C LYS A 95 22.79 5.20 -12.79
N LEU A 96 23.84 5.77 -12.20
CA LEU A 96 24.90 5.00 -11.54
C LEU A 96 24.34 4.16 -10.39
N VAL A 97 23.53 4.76 -9.51
CA VAL A 97 22.86 4.05 -8.41
C VAL A 97 22.05 2.87 -8.93
N LYS A 98 21.26 3.11 -9.97
CA LYS A 98 20.41 2.09 -10.58
C LYS A 98 21.20 0.93 -11.12
N ASP A 99 22.27 1.21 -11.84
CA ASP A 99 23.16 0.20 -12.40
C ASP A 99 23.82 -0.62 -11.28
N VAL A 100 24.37 0.03 -10.25
CA VAL A 100 25.03 -0.66 -9.12
C VAL A 100 24.04 -1.51 -8.31
N ILE A 101 22.82 -1.02 -8.05
CA ILE A 101 21.77 -1.81 -7.37
C ILE A 101 21.41 -3.05 -8.18
N VAL A 102 21.19 -2.89 -9.49
CA VAL A 102 20.80 -4.00 -10.37
C VAL A 102 21.91 -5.05 -10.44
N ASP A 103 23.15 -4.64 -10.62
CA ASP A 103 24.29 -5.55 -10.68
C ASP A 103 24.49 -6.31 -9.36
N PHE A 104 24.36 -5.61 -8.23
CA PHE A 104 24.38 -6.22 -6.91
C PHE A 104 23.28 -7.28 -6.72
N LEU A 105 22.04 -6.97 -7.09
CA LEU A 105 20.92 -7.89 -6.94
C LEU A 105 21.06 -9.09 -7.89
N ARG A 106 21.48 -8.87 -9.14
CA ARG A 106 21.74 -9.94 -10.12
C ARG A 106 22.83 -10.89 -9.63
N LYS A 107 23.93 -10.36 -9.09
CA LYS A 107 25.00 -11.17 -8.50
C LYS A 107 24.48 -12.00 -7.32
N ARG A 108 23.68 -11.42 -6.42
CA ARG A 108 23.07 -12.19 -5.32
C ARG A 108 22.13 -13.29 -5.81
N ILE A 109 21.31 -13.03 -6.84
CA ILE A 109 20.43 -14.05 -7.43
C ILE A 109 21.27 -15.20 -8.02
N ALA A 110 22.32 -14.87 -8.78
CA ALA A 110 23.22 -15.88 -9.35
C ALA A 110 23.89 -16.73 -8.25
N ASP A 111 24.26 -16.10 -7.13
CA ASP A 111 24.83 -16.75 -5.96
C ASP A 111 23.80 -17.45 -5.06
N SER A 112 22.49 -17.39 -5.37
CA SER A 112 21.39 -17.89 -4.53
C SER A 112 21.42 -17.34 -3.08
N LYS A 113 21.80 -16.06 -2.94
CA LYS A 113 21.90 -15.37 -1.64
C LYS A 113 20.64 -14.58 -1.32
N SER A 114 20.16 -14.75 -0.10
CA SER A 114 19.06 -13.96 0.46
C SER A 114 19.41 -12.49 0.67
N LEU A 115 18.37 -11.65 0.73
CA LEU A 115 18.45 -10.25 1.10
C LEU A 115 17.25 -9.87 2.01
N PRO A 116 17.30 -10.27 3.29
CA PRO A 116 16.21 -10.05 4.22
C PRO A 116 16.07 -8.57 4.60
N TRP A 117 14.84 -8.16 4.90
CA TRP A 117 14.50 -6.83 5.42
C TRP A 117 13.53 -6.97 6.59
N ALA A 118 13.58 -6.02 7.52
CA ALA A 118 12.62 -5.92 8.62
C ALA A 118 12.47 -4.47 9.10
N PHE A 119 11.26 -4.10 9.53
CA PHE A 119 10.99 -2.82 10.17
C PHE A 119 9.70 -2.87 11.01
N ASP A 120 9.56 -1.93 11.94
CA ASP A 120 8.35 -1.77 12.74
C ASP A 120 7.44 -0.70 12.14
N ASP A 121 6.13 -0.99 12.07
CA ASP A 121 5.10 -0.02 11.71
C ASP A 121 4.00 0.03 12.79
N PRO A 122 4.14 0.92 13.80
CA PRO A 122 3.17 1.06 14.89
C PRO A 122 1.75 1.43 14.42
N ALA A 123 1.60 1.97 13.21
CA ALA A 123 0.29 2.24 12.63
C ALA A 123 -0.43 0.94 12.22
N MET A 124 0.30 -0.13 11.92
CA MET A 124 -0.25 -1.42 11.52
C MET A 124 -0.34 -2.41 12.69
N SER A 125 0.71 -2.52 13.49
CA SER A 125 0.85 -3.57 14.51
C SER A 125 1.90 -3.22 15.57
N HIS A 126 1.89 -3.94 16.68
CA HIS A 126 3.01 -3.98 17.64
C HIS A 126 4.10 -4.99 17.23
N TYR A 127 3.90 -5.73 16.14
CA TYR A 127 4.84 -6.70 15.60
C TYR A 127 5.59 -6.15 14.38
N SER A 128 6.83 -6.60 14.20
CA SER A 128 7.64 -6.22 13.04
C SER A 128 7.07 -6.80 11.75
N LEU A 129 7.28 -6.07 10.66
CA LEU A 129 7.13 -6.55 9.30
C LEU A 129 8.49 -7.02 8.81
N SER A 130 8.58 -8.21 8.24
CA SER A 130 9.82 -8.67 7.61
C SER A 130 9.58 -9.46 6.34
N GLY A 131 10.60 -9.60 5.51
CA GLY A 131 10.59 -10.43 4.32
C GLY A 131 11.98 -10.59 3.73
N ASP A 132 12.03 -11.11 2.51
CA ASP A 132 13.26 -11.20 1.72
C ASP A 132 12.97 -10.67 0.32
N ILE A 133 13.77 -9.72 -0.13
CA ILE A 133 13.61 -9.08 -1.44
C ILE A 133 13.81 -10.08 -2.57
N LEU A 134 14.71 -11.04 -2.36
CA LEU A 134 15.16 -11.98 -3.38
C LEU A 134 14.52 -13.37 -3.25
N ALA A 135 13.58 -13.55 -2.31
CA ALA A 135 12.81 -14.78 -2.21
C ALA A 135 12.06 -15.07 -3.52
N ASP A 136 12.35 -16.22 -4.13
CA ASP A 136 11.85 -16.66 -5.45
C ASP A 136 12.24 -15.77 -6.65
N ALA A 137 13.19 -14.86 -6.48
CA ALA A 137 13.63 -13.98 -7.56
C ALA A 137 14.38 -14.79 -8.64
N ILE A 138 13.99 -14.58 -9.90
CA ILE A 138 14.62 -15.18 -11.07
C ILE A 138 15.40 -14.14 -11.88
N SER A 139 14.99 -12.87 -11.85
CA SER A 139 15.66 -11.81 -12.58
C SER A 139 15.39 -10.44 -11.97
N VAL A 140 16.19 -9.46 -12.41
CA VAL A 140 16.07 -8.06 -12.03
C VAL A 140 16.14 -7.22 -13.30
N GLU A 141 15.15 -6.36 -13.47
CA GLU A 141 15.00 -5.51 -14.64
C GLU A 141 15.00 -4.03 -14.25
N LYS A 142 15.60 -3.20 -15.12
CA LYS A 142 15.54 -1.74 -15.01
C LYS A 142 14.35 -1.20 -15.77
N GLU A 143 13.82 -0.07 -15.32
CA GLU A 143 12.75 0.65 -16.02
C GLU A 143 11.54 -0.25 -16.33
N TYR A 144 11.17 -1.12 -15.38
CA TYR A 144 10.16 -2.16 -15.61
C TYR A 144 8.74 -1.57 -15.57
N PRO A 145 7.93 -1.80 -16.62
CA PRO A 145 6.59 -1.25 -16.69
C PRO A 145 5.58 -2.06 -15.88
N ILE A 146 4.77 -1.37 -15.08
CA ILE A 146 3.60 -1.92 -14.40
C ILE A 146 2.34 -1.20 -14.86
N ARG A 147 1.24 -1.94 -15.02
CA ARG A 147 -0.07 -1.36 -15.32
C ARG A 147 -0.69 -0.82 -14.04
N THR A 148 -1.25 0.37 -14.10
CA THR A 148 -1.99 0.96 -12.97
C THR A 148 -3.49 0.77 -13.14
N PRO A 149 -4.29 0.77 -12.06
CA PRO A 149 -5.75 0.69 -12.13
C PRO A 149 -6.40 1.88 -12.86
N PHE A 150 -5.70 3.00 -12.94
CA PHE A 150 -6.19 4.26 -13.52
C PHE A 150 -5.74 4.48 -14.97
N GLY A 151 -5.37 3.40 -15.68
CA GLY A 151 -5.19 3.41 -17.13
C GLY A 151 -3.82 3.84 -17.64
N GLU A 152 -2.87 4.13 -16.74
CA GLU A 152 -1.52 4.55 -17.08
C GLU A 152 -0.50 3.43 -16.85
N GLN A 153 0.67 3.56 -17.48
CA GLN A 153 1.80 2.66 -17.23
C GLN A 153 2.79 3.35 -16.31
N TYR A 154 2.99 2.82 -15.12
CA TYR A 154 4.03 3.31 -14.22
C TYR A 154 5.32 2.52 -14.44
N ARG A 155 6.48 3.19 -14.39
CA ARG A 155 7.78 2.57 -14.68
C ARG A 155 8.62 2.53 -13.41
N LEU A 156 8.84 1.32 -12.88
CA LEU A 156 9.70 1.08 -11.74
C LEU A 156 11.16 1.27 -12.17
N ASP A 157 11.97 1.95 -11.36
CA ASP A 157 13.40 2.09 -11.66
C ASP A 157 14.09 0.72 -11.66
N VAL A 158 13.77 -0.13 -10.69
CA VAL A 158 14.21 -1.52 -10.62
C VAL A 158 13.05 -2.40 -10.19
N ALA A 159 12.83 -3.51 -10.88
CA ALA A 159 11.88 -4.54 -10.48
C ALA A 159 12.60 -5.86 -10.25
N VAL A 160 12.29 -6.51 -9.13
CA VAL A 160 12.68 -7.88 -8.82
C VAL A 160 11.55 -8.79 -9.28
N LEU A 161 11.87 -9.71 -10.18
CA LEU A 161 10.90 -10.53 -10.88
C LEU A 161 11.00 -11.98 -10.45
N GLY A 162 9.84 -12.59 -10.21
CA GLY A 162 9.68 -14.02 -9.96
C GLY A 162 9.19 -14.77 -11.19
N LYS A 163 8.87 -16.04 -11.00
CA LYS A 163 8.37 -16.88 -12.09
C LYS A 163 7.11 -16.31 -12.76
N PRO A 164 6.92 -16.55 -14.07
CA PRO A 164 5.65 -16.24 -14.71
C PRO A 164 4.54 -17.13 -14.15
N ILE A 165 3.41 -16.52 -13.80
CA ILE A 165 2.19 -17.24 -13.38
C ILE A 165 1.27 -17.50 -14.58
N THR A 166 1.23 -16.53 -15.50
CA THR A 166 0.53 -16.66 -16.78
C THR A 166 1.50 -16.39 -17.93
N LYS A 167 1.50 -15.16 -18.46
CA LYS A 167 2.42 -14.73 -19.51
C LYS A 167 3.55 -13.87 -18.98
N ASN A 168 3.24 -13.00 -18.02
CA ASN A 168 4.21 -12.06 -17.47
C ASN A 168 4.81 -12.59 -16.17
N PRO A 169 6.09 -12.29 -15.90
CA PRO A 169 6.69 -12.54 -14.59
C PRO A 169 5.94 -11.75 -13.52
N ILE A 170 5.83 -12.33 -12.33
CA ILE A 170 5.30 -11.61 -11.17
C ILE A 170 6.36 -10.63 -10.65
N VAL A 171 5.95 -9.43 -10.27
CA VAL A 171 6.82 -8.49 -9.55
C VAL A 171 6.80 -8.89 -8.07
N LEU A 172 7.96 -9.24 -7.53
CA LEU A 172 8.15 -9.64 -6.13
C LEU A 172 8.49 -8.44 -5.24
N ALA A 173 9.21 -7.47 -5.79
CA ALA A 173 9.53 -6.20 -5.15
C ALA A 173 9.84 -5.14 -6.21
N GLY A 174 9.62 -3.88 -5.88
CA GLY A 174 10.11 -2.74 -6.67
C GLY A 174 11.08 -1.90 -5.86
N ILE A 175 12.05 -1.28 -6.52
CA ILE A 175 12.94 -0.28 -5.92
C ILE A 175 12.88 0.99 -6.75
N GLU A 176 12.75 2.10 -6.05
CA GLU A 176 12.63 3.45 -6.57
C GLU A 176 13.78 4.29 -6.02
N ILE A 177 14.49 4.95 -6.91
CA ILE A 177 15.62 5.80 -6.56
C ILE A 177 15.17 7.23 -6.71
N GLU A 178 15.29 8.01 -5.64
CA GLU A 178 14.66 9.32 -5.56
C GLU A 178 15.60 10.40 -5.07
N PHE A 179 15.39 11.63 -5.54
CA PHE A 179 15.97 12.82 -4.94
C PHE A 179 14.99 13.45 -3.96
N SER A 180 15.32 13.43 -2.67
CA SER A 180 14.58 14.13 -1.59
C SER A 180 13.12 13.70 -1.44
N HIS A 181 12.75 12.54 -1.98
CA HIS A 181 11.39 12.00 -1.99
C HIS A 181 10.29 13.01 -2.39
N LYS A 182 10.55 13.88 -3.37
CA LYS A 182 9.58 14.92 -3.79
C LYS A 182 8.18 14.32 -3.95
N PHE A 183 7.19 14.93 -3.32
CA PHE A 183 5.82 14.41 -3.34
C PHE A 183 5.31 14.28 -4.79
N ASP A 184 4.78 13.11 -5.11
CA ASP A 184 4.22 12.72 -6.40
C ASP A 184 2.86 12.07 -6.11
N PHE A 185 1.80 12.63 -6.69
CA PHE A 185 0.44 12.16 -6.43
C PHE A 185 0.21 10.79 -7.03
N SER A 186 0.66 10.56 -8.27
CA SER A 186 0.58 9.28 -8.97
C SER A 186 1.21 8.17 -8.12
N LYS A 187 2.36 8.42 -7.50
CA LYS A 187 3.03 7.44 -6.64
C LYS A 187 2.20 7.06 -5.42
N SER A 188 1.48 8.01 -4.82
CA SER A 188 0.58 7.72 -3.69
C SER A 188 -0.58 6.78 -4.04
N LEU A 189 -1.07 6.86 -5.29
CA LEU A 189 -2.11 5.97 -5.81
C LEU A 189 -1.53 4.62 -6.23
N VAL A 190 -0.37 4.60 -6.89
CA VAL A 190 0.33 3.37 -7.24
C VAL A 190 0.55 2.53 -5.98
N LEU A 191 1.07 3.13 -4.91
CA LEU A 191 1.32 2.46 -3.63
C LEU A 191 0.10 1.77 -3.02
N LYS A 192 -1.11 2.27 -3.30
CA LYS A 192 -2.38 1.69 -2.84
C LYS A 192 -2.86 0.55 -3.73
N ALA A 193 -2.34 0.47 -4.95
CA ALA A 193 -2.69 -0.53 -5.95
C ALA A 193 -1.74 -1.74 -5.93
N LEU A 194 -0.51 -1.58 -5.44
CA LEU A 194 0.54 -2.61 -5.56
C LEU A 194 0.24 -3.91 -4.79
N GLY A 195 0.60 -5.01 -5.43
CA GLY A 195 0.63 -6.36 -4.85
C GLY A 195 2.03 -6.82 -4.43
N PHE A 196 2.96 -5.90 -4.14
CA PHE A 196 4.33 -6.21 -3.73
C PHE A 196 4.94 -5.07 -2.87
N PRO A 197 6.01 -5.35 -2.09
CA PRO A 197 6.79 -4.34 -1.38
C PRO A 197 7.48 -3.37 -2.35
N LEU A 198 7.30 -2.06 -2.13
CA LEU A 198 8.04 -1.02 -2.86
C LEU A 198 9.06 -0.36 -1.93
N MET A 199 10.33 -0.39 -2.30
CA MET A 199 11.39 0.30 -1.58
C MET A 199 11.69 1.62 -2.26
N SER A 200 11.86 2.67 -1.47
CA SER A 200 12.28 3.98 -1.96
C SER A 200 13.60 4.33 -1.29
N ILE A 201 14.61 4.64 -2.08
CA ILE A 201 15.96 4.98 -1.62
C ILE A 201 16.21 6.45 -1.95
N ASP A 202 16.50 7.27 -0.94
CA ASP A 202 16.91 8.65 -1.17
C ASP A 202 18.39 8.71 -1.56
N ILE A 203 18.68 9.45 -2.63
CA ILE A 203 20.04 9.68 -3.12
C ILE A 203 20.45 11.15 -3.10
N ALA A 204 19.66 12.03 -2.47
CA ALA A 204 19.93 13.47 -2.44
C ALA A 204 21.29 13.84 -1.80
N GLU A 205 21.74 13.07 -0.82
CA GLU A 205 22.98 13.34 -0.06
C GLU A 205 24.09 12.30 -0.36
N VAL A 206 23.91 11.48 -1.40
CA VAL A 206 24.87 10.42 -1.74
C VAL A 206 26.01 11.00 -2.57
N ASN A 207 27.24 10.78 -2.13
CA ASN A 207 28.43 11.06 -2.92
C ASN A 207 28.66 9.95 -3.95
N VAL A 208 28.79 10.34 -5.21
CA VAL A 208 28.98 9.44 -6.37
C VAL A 208 30.16 8.48 -6.18
N ASN A 209 31.23 8.92 -5.52
CA ASN A 209 32.43 8.11 -5.31
C ASN A 209 32.21 6.97 -4.31
N ASP A 210 31.18 7.05 -3.47
CA ASP A 210 30.86 6.04 -2.47
C ASP A 210 29.89 4.97 -3.01
N ILE A 211 29.38 5.15 -4.24
CA ILE A 211 28.39 4.26 -4.85
C ILE A 211 29.08 3.00 -5.37
N ASN A 212 28.99 1.94 -4.58
CA ASN A 212 29.54 0.60 -4.86
C ASN A 212 28.62 -0.51 -4.35
N GLU A 213 29.07 -1.78 -4.46
CA GLU A 213 28.28 -2.96 -4.05
C GLU A 213 27.89 -2.94 -2.56
N GLU A 214 28.80 -2.54 -1.67
CA GLU A 214 28.49 -2.48 -0.22
C GLU A 214 27.54 -1.33 0.08
N TRP A 215 27.68 -0.19 -0.61
CA TRP A 215 26.70 0.89 -0.54
C TRP A 215 25.31 0.42 -0.96
N ALA A 216 25.19 -0.29 -2.09
CA ALA A 216 23.89 -0.79 -2.57
C ALA A 216 23.24 -1.75 -1.58
N LYS A 217 24.03 -2.64 -0.98
CA LYS A 217 23.56 -3.51 0.10
C LYS A 217 22.99 -2.68 1.25
N GLN A 218 23.76 -1.73 1.79
CA GLN A 218 23.32 -0.93 2.93
C GLN A 218 22.08 -0.10 2.56
N ALA A 219 22.08 0.58 1.42
CA ALA A 219 20.95 1.38 0.95
C ALA A 219 19.64 0.58 0.88
N ILE A 220 19.71 -0.70 0.53
CA ILE A 220 18.52 -1.55 0.40
C ILE A 220 18.02 -2.08 1.75
N ILE A 221 18.90 -2.50 2.65
CA ILE A 221 18.52 -3.15 3.93
C ILE A 221 18.73 -2.29 5.17
N GLU A 222 18.97 -0.98 4.99
CA GLU A 222 19.19 -0.08 6.13
C GLU A 222 18.00 -0.09 7.10
N THR A 223 18.34 -0.02 8.37
CA THR A 223 17.46 0.07 9.54
C THR A 223 18.00 1.16 10.46
N THR A 224 17.19 1.60 11.41
CA THR A 224 17.65 2.53 12.45
C THR A 224 18.76 1.96 13.35
N LYS A 225 18.99 0.63 13.33
CA LYS A 225 20.00 -0.03 14.18
C LYS A 225 21.38 -0.14 13.51
N ASN A 226 21.44 -0.24 12.19
CA ASN A 226 22.70 -0.38 11.44
C ASN A 226 23.10 0.90 10.69
N SER A 227 22.27 1.95 10.70
CA SER A 227 22.66 3.26 10.21
C SER A 227 23.55 3.98 11.23
N LEU A 228 24.64 4.60 10.75
CA LEU A 228 25.64 5.29 11.58
C LEU A 228 25.06 6.48 12.36
N ASP A 229 24.09 7.18 11.78
CA ASP A 229 23.42 8.34 12.38
C ASP A 229 22.01 8.01 12.92
N GLY A 230 21.64 6.73 12.92
CA GLY A 230 20.32 6.26 13.37
C GLY A 230 19.18 6.60 12.40
N PHE A 231 19.47 7.25 11.26
CA PHE A 231 18.48 7.58 10.25
C PHE A 231 18.45 6.53 9.15
N ARG A 232 17.24 6.13 8.77
CA ARG A 232 17.00 5.19 7.69
C ARG A 232 16.75 5.98 6.39
N ARG A 233 17.58 5.77 5.38
CA ARG A 233 17.57 6.41 4.05
C ARG A 233 16.73 5.66 3.03
N ASN A 234 16.28 4.44 3.37
CA ASN A 234 15.26 3.72 2.63
C ASN A 234 13.90 3.75 3.35
N TYR A 235 12.84 3.69 2.56
CA TYR A 235 11.48 3.53 3.05
C TYR A 235 10.85 2.33 2.34
N ILE A 236 10.38 1.34 3.09
CA ILE A 236 9.63 0.19 2.53
C ILE A 236 8.15 0.48 2.67
N TYR A 237 7.46 0.58 1.54
CA TYR A 237 6.01 0.61 1.49
C TYR A 237 5.47 -0.80 1.37
N ILE A 238 4.62 -1.19 2.33
CA ILE A 238 3.81 -2.40 2.27
C ILE A 238 2.34 -1.97 2.17
N HIS A 239 1.62 -2.54 1.20
CA HIS A 239 0.18 -2.34 1.10
C HIS A 239 -0.51 -2.94 2.34
N LYS A 240 -1.59 -2.32 2.84
CA LYS A 240 -2.23 -2.72 4.10
C LYS A 240 -2.77 -4.17 4.07
N MET A 241 -3.18 -4.65 2.90
CA MET A 241 -3.56 -6.05 2.73
C MET A 241 -2.36 -7.00 2.77
N LEU A 242 -1.20 -6.59 2.26
CA LEU A 242 0.01 -7.43 2.31
C LEU A 242 0.66 -7.46 3.69
N SER A 243 0.40 -6.47 4.54
CA SER A 243 0.95 -6.50 5.90
C SER A 243 0.51 -7.76 6.65
N THR A 244 -0.66 -8.32 6.38
CA THR A 244 -1.12 -9.58 7.00
C THR A 244 -0.18 -10.76 6.73
N VAL A 245 0.57 -10.73 5.62
CA VAL A 245 1.54 -11.77 5.21
C VAL A 245 2.93 -11.49 5.78
N TYR A 246 3.31 -10.22 5.89
CA TYR A 246 4.65 -9.82 6.33
C TYR A 246 4.78 -9.65 7.85
N LEU A 247 3.68 -9.60 8.60
CA LEU A 247 3.67 -9.49 10.06
C LEU A 247 4.24 -10.74 10.73
N ASP A 248 5.29 -10.56 11.53
CA ASP A 248 5.91 -11.63 12.31
C ASP A 248 5.27 -11.74 13.69
N ILE A 249 4.07 -12.31 13.74
CA ILE A 249 3.36 -12.56 14.99
C ILE A 249 3.81 -13.93 15.56
N ASP A 250 4.22 -13.95 16.83
CA ASP A 250 4.57 -15.21 17.51
C ASP A 250 3.37 -16.17 17.48
N ARG A 251 3.61 -17.45 17.14
CA ARG A 251 2.57 -18.50 17.13
C ARG A 251 1.90 -18.69 18.49
N LYS A 252 2.56 -18.36 19.60
CA LYS A 252 1.95 -18.33 20.93
C LYS A 252 0.84 -17.28 21.04
N VAL A 253 0.96 -16.20 20.27
CA VAL A 253 0.02 -15.07 20.22
C VAL A 253 -0.97 -15.19 19.06
N SER A 254 -0.65 -15.91 18.00
CA SER A 254 -1.61 -16.20 16.93
C SER A 254 -1.42 -17.64 16.44
N PRO A 255 -2.02 -18.65 17.11
CA PRO A 255 -1.86 -20.05 16.73
C PRO A 255 -2.56 -20.43 15.41
N GLU A 256 -3.51 -19.63 14.93
CA GLU A 256 -4.21 -19.91 13.67
C GLU A 256 -3.23 -19.92 12.48
N SER A 257 -3.32 -20.98 11.66
CA SER A 257 -2.46 -21.22 10.51
C SER A 257 -3.05 -20.71 9.20
N ARG A 258 -4.26 -20.14 9.22
CA ARG A 258 -4.94 -19.63 8.03
C ARG A 258 -5.29 -18.15 8.15
N HIS A 259 -5.18 -17.43 7.04
CA HIS A 259 -5.81 -16.13 6.87
C HIS A 259 -7.28 -16.31 6.50
N GLN A 260 -8.14 -15.40 6.97
CA GLN A 260 -9.51 -15.29 6.50
C GLN A 260 -9.80 -13.86 6.04
N TYR A 261 -10.16 -13.73 4.76
CA TYR A 261 -10.57 -12.48 4.14
C TYR A 261 -12.06 -12.50 3.81
N VAL A 262 -12.75 -11.38 4.06
CA VAL A 262 -14.09 -11.12 3.54
C VAL A 262 -13.99 -10.04 2.47
N ILE A 263 -14.48 -10.35 1.27
CA ILE A 263 -14.23 -9.54 0.07
C ILE A 263 -15.56 -9.16 -0.55
N PHE A 264 -15.80 -7.85 -0.65
CA PHE A 264 -16.93 -7.25 -1.34
C PHE A 264 -16.46 -6.66 -2.67
N THR A 265 -17.15 -6.99 -3.76
CA THR A 265 -16.88 -6.45 -5.10
C THR A 265 -18.15 -6.52 -5.95
N LYS A 266 -18.31 -5.54 -6.84
CA LYS A 266 -19.38 -5.51 -7.85
C LYS A 266 -19.26 -6.65 -8.87
N GLU A 267 -18.04 -7.16 -9.07
CA GLU A 267 -17.73 -8.15 -10.10
C GLU A 267 -17.51 -9.56 -9.52
N GLN A 268 -18.33 -9.98 -8.55
CA GLN A 268 -18.14 -11.20 -7.74
C GLN A 268 -17.83 -12.45 -8.59
N ASN A 269 -18.64 -12.73 -9.62
CA ASN A 269 -18.46 -13.91 -10.48
C ASN A 269 -17.19 -13.84 -11.33
N ARG A 270 -16.71 -12.64 -11.69
CA ARG A 270 -15.46 -12.47 -12.45
C ARG A 270 -14.27 -12.61 -11.52
N PHE A 271 -14.34 -12.05 -10.31
CA PHE A 271 -13.33 -12.20 -9.27
C PHE A 271 -13.14 -13.68 -8.91
N GLU A 272 -14.22 -14.40 -8.62
CA GLU A 272 -14.16 -15.82 -8.27
C GLU A 272 -13.47 -16.67 -9.35
N ARG A 273 -13.79 -16.43 -10.63
CA ARG A 273 -13.12 -17.08 -11.76
C ARG A 273 -11.62 -16.82 -11.80
N HIS A 274 -11.18 -15.59 -11.48
CA HIS A 274 -9.76 -15.25 -11.45
C HIS A 274 -9.04 -15.93 -10.28
N ILE A 275 -9.69 -16.03 -9.12
CA ILE A 275 -9.12 -16.74 -7.97
C ILE A 275 -9.00 -18.24 -8.24
N LYS A 276 -10.02 -18.86 -8.85
CA LYS A 276 -9.97 -20.27 -9.26
C LYS A 276 -8.85 -20.51 -10.28
N LEU A 277 -8.75 -19.66 -11.31
CA LEU A 277 -7.66 -19.75 -12.28
C LEU A 277 -6.29 -19.58 -11.63
N LEU A 278 -6.14 -18.64 -10.69
CA LEU A 278 -4.90 -18.42 -9.97
C LEU A 278 -4.53 -19.63 -9.10
N LYS A 279 -5.51 -20.20 -8.39
CA LYS A 279 -5.36 -21.43 -7.62
C LYS A 279 -4.79 -22.54 -8.50
N ASP A 280 -5.39 -22.77 -9.67
CA ASP A 280 -4.96 -23.82 -10.60
C ASP A 280 -3.55 -23.55 -11.14
N LYS A 281 -3.24 -22.30 -11.53
CA LYS A 281 -1.92 -21.92 -12.07
C LYS A 281 -0.79 -22.02 -11.06
N LEU A 282 -1.10 -21.84 -9.78
CA LEU A 282 -0.14 -21.96 -8.68
C LEU A 282 -0.22 -23.31 -7.98
N GLU A 283 -1.00 -24.25 -8.51
CA GLU A 283 -1.13 -25.61 -7.96
C GLU A 283 -1.52 -25.60 -6.47
N ILE A 284 -2.34 -24.63 -6.06
CA ILE A 284 -2.83 -24.51 -4.68
C ILE A 284 -3.95 -25.51 -4.48
N THR A 285 -3.85 -26.34 -3.44
CA THR A 285 -4.85 -27.38 -3.15
C THR A 285 -6.13 -26.83 -2.51
N ASP A 286 -7.23 -27.59 -2.57
CA ASP A 286 -8.47 -27.27 -1.86
C ASP A 286 -8.33 -27.29 -0.33
N GLN A 287 -7.34 -28.02 0.18
CA GLN A 287 -7.01 -28.00 1.60
C GLN A 287 -6.42 -26.63 2.00
N GLN A 288 -5.53 -26.10 1.16
CA GLN A 288 -4.86 -24.82 1.39
C GLN A 288 -5.76 -23.61 1.14
N LEU A 289 -6.69 -23.69 0.19
CA LEU A 289 -7.58 -22.59 -0.18
C LEU A 289 -9.03 -23.02 -0.25
N ASN A 290 -9.87 -22.38 0.56
CA ASN A 290 -11.32 -22.48 0.51
C ASN A 290 -11.94 -21.15 0.08
N ILE A 291 -12.83 -21.19 -0.92
CA ILE A 291 -13.54 -20.04 -1.47
C ILE A 291 -15.03 -20.28 -1.27
N GLN A 292 -15.69 -19.43 -0.50
CA GLN A 292 -17.12 -19.53 -0.22
C GLN A 292 -17.84 -18.23 -0.58
N ILE A 293 -18.95 -18.33 -1.30
CA ILE A 293 -19.88 -17.21 -1.50
C ILE A 293 -20.95 -17.28 -0.42
N VAL A 294 -21.08 -16.21 0.36
CA VAL A 294 -22.13 -16.07 1.37
C VAL A 294 -23.11 -15.04 0.85
N SER A 295 -24.37 -15.45 0.67
CA SER A 295 -25.44 -14.60 0.12
C SER A 295 -26.52 -14.37 1.17
N ASP A 296 -27.06 -13.16 1.19
CA ASP A 296 -28.19 -12.74 2.01
C ASP A 296 -29.49 -13.35 1.47
N ILE A 297 -29.87 -14.50 2.03
CA ILE A 297 -31.05 -15.27 1.64
C ILE A 297 -32.04 -15.46 2.78
N ASN A 298 -31.60 -15.28 4.03
CA ASN A 298 -32.40 -15.48 5.23
C ASN A 298 -31.86 -14.63 6.39
N LYS A 299 -32.58 -14.56 7.51
CA LYS A 299 -32.19 -13.73 8.68
C LYS A 299 -30.77 -14.00 9.19
N GLN A 300 -30.32 -15.25 9.19
CA GLN A 300 -28.99 -15.61 9.67
C GLN A 300 -27.90 -15.12 8.71
N THR A 301 -28.06 -15.37 7.42
CA THR A 301 -27.11 -14.94 6.39
C THR A 301 -27.11 -13.42 6.20
N HIS A 302 -28.26 -12.75 6.38
CA HIS A 302 -28.37 -11.29 6.45
C HIS A 302 -27.41 -10.71 7.51
N LEU A 303 -27.45 -11.25 8.73
CA LEU A 303 -26.56 -10.82 9.82
C LEU A 303 -25.09 -11.11 9.50
N GLN A 304 -24.80 -12.24 8.86
CA GLN A 304 -23.43 -12.56 8.44
C GLN A 304 -22.89 -11.57 7.40
N VAL A 305 -23.69 -11.22 6.38
CA VAL A 305 -23.32 -10.24 5.35
C VAL A 305 -23.12 -8.87 5.99
N LYS A 306 -24.04 -8.43 6.86
CA LYS A 306 -23.90 -7.16 7.59
C LYS A 306 -22.64 -7.10 8.44
N ASN A 307 -22.33 -8.15 9.20
CA ASN A 307 -21.14 -8.19 10.05
C ASN A 307 -19.85 -8.23 9.21
N ALA A 308 -19.83 -8.97 8.11
CA ALA A 308 -18.72 -8.98 7.16
C ALA A 308 -18.52 -7.60 6.51
N GLY A 309 -19.62 -6.92 6.18
CA GLY A 309 -19.62 -5.56 5.64
C GLY A 309 -19.00 -4.56 6.60
N ASN A 310 -19.47 -4.54 7.85
CA ASN A 310 -18.91 -3.68 8.91
C ASN A 310 -17.41 -3.91 9.10
N LEU A 311 -16.97 -5.18 8.99
CA LEU A 311 -15.56 -5.57 9.08
C LEU A 311 -14.74 -5.06 7.89
N ALA A 312 -15.30 -5.08 6.68
CA ALA A 312 -14.63 -4.67 5.45
C ALA A 312 -14.51 -3.14 5.33
N GLY A 313 -15.54 -2.39 5.76
CA GLY A 313 -15.55 -0.93 5.75
C GLY A 313 -16.92 -0.34 5.46
N ASP A 314 -17.08 0.96 5.71
CA ASP A 314 -18.41 1.59 5.77
C ASP A 314 -19.14 1.68 4.40
N SER A 315 -18.41 1.60 3.28
CA SER A 315 -18.96 1.63 1.91
C SER A 315 -19.27 0.25 1.32
N TRP A 316 -19.30 -0.82 2.12
CA TRP A 316 -19.44 -2.19 1.62
C TRP A 316 -20.71 -2.41 0.78
N GLN A 317 -21.81 -1.71 1.11
CA GLN A 317 -23.07 -1.78 0.35
C GLN A 317 -22.92 -1.28 -1.08
N ASP A 318 -22.01 -0.33 -1.33
CA ASP A 318 -21.76 0.20 -2.67
C ASP A 318 -21.05 -0.83 -3.56
N HIS A 319 -20.39 -1.83 -2.97
CA HIS A 319 -19.75 -2.92 -3.69
C HIS A 319 -20.74 -4.06 -3.95
N ASN A 320 -21.32 -4.63 -2.90
CA ASN A 320 -22.33 -5.68 -3.03
C ASN A 320 -23.15 -5.83 -1.74
N PRO A 321 -24.42 -5.37 -1.71
CA PRO A 321 -25.22 -5.44 -0.49
C PRO A 321 -25.79 -6.84 -0.22
N LYS A 322 -25.73 -7.77 -1.20
CA LYS A 322 -26.40 -9.07 -1.14
C LYS A 322 -25.46 -10.23 -0.86
N SER A 323 -24.16 -10.08 -1.07
CA SER A 323 -23.23 -11.19 -0.90
C SER A 323 -21.79 -10.72 -0.75
N PHE A 324 -20.96 -11.59 -0.19
CA PHE A 324 -19.50 -11.43 -0.16
C PHE A 324 -18.80 -12.75 -0.44
N ILE A 325 -17.51 -12.67 -0.74
CA ILE A 325 -16.63 -13.83 -0.87
C ILE A 325 -15.85 -13.98 0.43
N GLN A 326 -15.97 -15.13 1.08
CA GLN A 326 -15.09 -15.54 2.16
C GLN A 326 -13.95 -16.38 1.58
N LEU A 327 -12.73 -15.88 1.70
CA LEU A 327 -11.52 -16.58 1.28
C LEU A 327 -10.77 -17.01 2.54
N THR A 328 -10.64 -18.32 2.75
CA THR A 328 -9.82 -18.89 3.82
C THR A 328 -8.63 -19.58 3.19
N ILE A 329 -7.42 -19.12 3.50
CA ILE A 329 -6.19 -19.59 2.87
C ILE A 329 -5.09 -19.78 3.90
N ASP A 330 -4.23 -20.77 3.72
CA ASP A 330 -3.10 -21.00 4.62
C ASP A 330 -2.15 -19.80 4.64
N LYS A 331 -1.60 -19.50 5.82
CA LYS A 331 -0.52 -18.54 5.97
C LYS A 331 0.74 -19.16 5.35
N PRO A 332 1.47 -18.44 4.48
CA PRO A 332 2.68 -18.99 3.90
C PRO A 332 3.73 -19.18 5.00
N CYS A 333 4.22 -20.42 5.18
CA CYS A 333 5.21 -20.75 6.21
C CYS A 333 6.52 -19.96 6.04
N THR A 334 6.86 -19.69 4.79
CA THR A 334 7.96 -18.84 4.36
C THR A 334 7.38 -17.77 3.44
N LYS A 335 8.02 -16.60 3.34
CA LYS A 335 7.60 -15.54 2.40
C LYS A 335 8.13 -15.84 1.00
N SER A 336 7.88 -17.07 0.56
CA SER A 336 8.30 -17.69 -0.69
C SER A 336 7.35 -18.85 -1.07
N GLY A 337 7.47 -19.36 -2.30
CA GLY A 337 6.68 -20.44 -2.85
C GLY A 337 5.29 -20.01 -3.36
N ASN A 338 4.58 -20.97 -3.94
CA ASN A 338 3.31 -20.73 -4.64
C ASN A 338 2.25 -20.04 -3.76
N LEU A 339 2.19 -20.41 -2.48
CA LEU A 339 1.24 -19.83 -1.53
C LEU A 339 1.53 -18.35 -1.25
N TYR A 340 2.81 -17.97 -1.16
CA TYR A 340 3.22 -16.57 -1.06
C TYR A 340 2.88 -15.79 -2.33
N LEU A 341 3.21 -16.34 -3.50
CA LEU A 341 2.88 -15.71 -4.79
C LEU A 341 1.36 -15.51 -4.95
N PHE A 342 0.55 -16.44 -4.46
CA PHE A 342 -0.90 -16.31 -4.45
C PHE A 342 -1.34 -15.06 -3.69
N HIS A 343 -0.75 -14.78 -2.52
CA HIS A 343 -1.11 -13.60 -1.72
C HIS A 343 -0.72 -12.28 -2.41
N LEU A 344 0.44 -12.24 -3.07
CA LEU A 344 0.86 -11.08 -3.85
C LEU A 344 -0.14 -10.76 -4.97
N VAL A 345 -0.53 -11.78 -5.74
CA VAL A 345 -1.51 -11.61 -6.82
C VAL A 345 -2.90 -11.31 -6.28
N LEU A 346 -3.33 -11.95 -5.17
CA LEU A 346 -4.61 -11.67 -4.52
C LEU A 346 -4.69 -10.18 -4.13
N CYS A 347 -3.63 -9.62 -3.54
CA CYS A 347 -3.58 -8.20 -3.20
C CYS A 347 -3.72 -7.33 -4.46
N SER A 348 -3.03 -7.65 -5.54
CA SER A 348 -3.15 -6.91 -6.80
C SER A 348 -4.56 -7.02 -7.40
N LEU A 349 -5.17 -8.21 -7.39
CA LEU A 349 -6.54 -8.42 -7.89
C LEU A 349 -7.54 -7.56 -7.10
N CYS A 350 -7.45 -7.57 -5.77
CA CYS A 350 -8.34 -6.80 -4.91
C CYS A 350 -8.19 -5.29 -5.12
N ASN A 351 -6.96 -4.76 -5.15
CA ASN A 351 -6.74 -3.31 -5.10
C ASN A 351 -6.60 -2.66 -6.49
N SER A 352 -6.19 -3.41 -7.51
CA SER A 352 -5.97 -2.87 -8.86
C SER A 352 -7.01 -3.29 -9.90
N ILE A 353 -7.61 -4.48 -9.78
CA ILE A 353 -8.40 -5.05 -10.89
C ILE A 353 -9.90 -5.01 -10.59
N PHE A 354 -10.29 -5.33 -9.35
CA PHE A 354 -11.69 -5.53 -9.00
C PHE A 354 -12.25 -4.53 -7.99
N ASP A 355 -11.44 -3.54 -7.60
CA ASP A 355 -11.78 -2.47 -6.64
C ASP A 355 -12.57 -3.02 -5.44
N CYS A 356 -11.92 -3.93 -4.71
CA CYS A 356 -12.54 -4.66 -3.62
C CYS A 356 -12.47 -3.89 -2.31
N LEU A 357 -13.51 -4.04 -1.49
CA LEU A 357 -13.44 -3.74 -0.07
C LEU A 357 -13.15 -5.04 0.70
N VAL A 358 -12.12 -5.02 1.54
CA VAL A 358 -11.56 -6.23 2.15
C VAL A 358 -11.43 -6.09 3.66
N GLY A 359 -12.11 -6.98 4.37
CA GLY A 359 -11.94 -7.21 5.80
C GLY A 359 -11.06 -8.43 6.06
N TYR A 360 -10.30 -8.40 7.15
CA TYR A 360 -9.38 -9.45 7.57
C TYR A 360 -9.73 -9.93 8.97
N LYS A 361 -9.73 -11.25 9.16
CA LYS A 361 -9.79 -11.92 10.45
C LYS A 361 -8.48 -12.67 10.66
N TYR A 362 -7.81 -12.37 11.76
CA TYR A 362 -6.54 -13.02 12.10
C TYR A 362 -6.73 -14.44 12.66
N GLU A 363 -7.91 -14.73 13.22
CA GLU A 363 -8.35 -16.03 13.76
C GLU A 363 -9.79 -16.36 13.30
N LYS A 364 -10.11 -17.66 13.23
CA LYS A 364 -11.48 -18.11 12.90
C LYS A 364 -12.45 -17.80 14.03
N GLY A 365 -13.69 -17.52 13.66
CA GLY A 365 -14.77 -17.25 14.62
C GLY A 365 -14.79 -15.82 15.16
N GLU A 366 -13.75 -15.04 14.90
CA GLU A 366 -13.69 -13.62 15.23
C GLU A 366 -14.89 -12.86 14.64
N ARG A 367 -15.48 -12.02 15.51
CA ARG A 367 -16.64 -11.20 15.20
C ARG A 367 -16.24 -9.73 15.28
N HIS A 368 -16.94 -8.92 14.51
CA HIS A 368 -16.80 -7.48 14.55
C HIS A 368 -18.18 -6.87 14.68
N GLU A 369 -18.35 -6.10 15.74
CA GLU A 369 -19.54 -5.30 16.00
C GLU A 369 -19.27 -3.84 15.70
N VAL A 370 -20.35 -3.09 15.44
CA VAL A 370 -20.26 -1.65 15.18
C VAL A 370 -19.73 -0.97 16.45
N GLY A 371 -18.65 -0.21 16.31
CA GLY A 371 -18.00 0.49 17.42
C GLY A 371 -16.78 -0.23 17.99
N ASP A 372 -16.52 -1.49 17.61
CA ASP A 372 -15.28 -2.18 17.97
C ASP A 372 -14.04 -1.45 17.45
N SER A 373 -12.92 -1.69 18.12
CA SER A 373 -11.57 -1.38 17.59
C SER A 373 -11.41 -1.91 16.16
N LEU A 374 -10.82 -1.08 15.31
CA LEU A 374 -10.49 -1.40 13.90
C LEU A 374 -9.18 -2.19 13.77
N PHE A 375 -8.57 -2.52 14.90
CA PHE A 375 -7.49 -3.45 15.04
C PHE A 375 -7.92 -4.65 15.87
N TRP A 376 -7.40 -5.81 15.49
CA TRP A 376 -7.38 -6.97 16.38
C TRP A 376 -6.41 -6.69 17.52
N ASN A 377 -6.89 -6.82 18.75
CA ASN A 377 -6.10 -6.62 19.95
C ASN A 377 -6.11 -7.92 20.76
N ARG A 378 -4.96 -8.32 21.28
CA ARG A 378 -4.83 -9.49 22.15
C ARG A 378 -4.40 -9.06 23.53
N TYR A 379 -5.13 -9.51 24.54
CA TYR A 379 -4.70 -9.37 25.92
C TYR A 379 -3.41 -10.17 26.13
N THR A 380 -2.40 -9.54 26.72
CA THR A 380 -1.09 -10.17 26.97
C THR A 380 -0.69 -10.19 28.43
N GLY A 381 -1.53 -9.68 29.33
CA GLY A 381 -1.27 -9.73 30.77
C GLY A 381 -1.62 -8.42 31.47
N LEU A 382 -1.22 -8.33 32.74
CA LEU A 382 -1.33 -7.14 33.57
C LEU A 382 0.05 -6.53 33.79
N VAL A 383 0.17 -5.21 33.74
CA VAL A 383 1.32 -4.47 34.27
C VAL A 383 0.77 -3.45 35.24
N ASN A 384 1.26 -3.48 36.49
CA ASN A 384 0.79 -2.62 37.58
C ASN A 384 -0.73 -2.67 37.82
N GLY A 385 -1.36 -3.83 37.57
CA GLY A 385 -2.81 -4.01 37.71
C GLY A 385 -3.64 -3.58 36.50
N GLU A 386 -3.02 -3.03 35.45
CA GLU A 386 -3.70 -2.62 34.22
C GLU A 386 -3.54 -3.66 33.11
N ALA A 387 -4.64 -3.97 32.42
CA ALA A 387 -4.64 -4.89 31.28
C ALA A 387 -3.89 -4.31 30.08
N ILE A 388 -2.85 -5.01 29.65
CA ILE A 388 -2.13 -4.67 28.42
C ILE A 388 -2.70 -5.46 27.26
N TYR A 389 -2.99 -4.72 26.19
CA TYR A 389 -3.38 -5.27 24.91
C TYR A 389 -2.32 -4.98 23.86
N GLN A 390 -1.99 -5.99 23.06
CA GLN A 390 -1.13 -5.83 21.90
C GLN A 390 -1.97 -5.73 20.63
N LYS A 391 -1.67 -4.72 19.81
CA LYS A 391 -2.23 -4.55 18.48
C LYS A 391 -1.63 -5.61 17.54
N ILE A 392 -2.47 -6.53 17.08
CA ILE A 392 -2.06 -7.67 16.25
C ILE A 392 -2.03 -7.30 14.77
N ALA A 393 -3.18 -6.91 14.23
CA ALA A 393 -3.35 -6.63 12.81
C ALA A 393 -4.56 -5.73 12.56
N PRO A 394 -4.59 -4.98 11.46
CA PRO A 394 -5.78 -4.23 11.06
C PRO A 394 -6.93 -5.14 10.62
N LYS A 395 -8.16 -4.71 10.90
CA LYS A 395 -9.40 -5.37 10.44
C LYS A 395 -9.74 -4.99 8.99
N ARG A 396 -9.67 -3.71 8.66
CA ARG A 396 -9.92 -3.15 7.33
C ARG A 396 -8.60 -3.02 6.57
N VAL A 397 -8.46 -3.74 5.46
CA VAL A 397 -7.15 -3.93 4.81
C VAL A 397 -7.07 -3.49 3.35
N SER A 398 -8.19 -3.10 2.74
CA SER A 398 -8.22 -2.53 1.39
C SER A 398 -8.00 -1.01 1.36
N GLU A 399 -7.38 -0.53 0.29
CA GLU A 399 -7.26 0.89 -0.06
C GLU A 399 -7.91 1.09 -1.47
N PRO A 400 -9.25 1.29 -1.57
CA PRO A 400 -10.00 1.24 -2.84
C PRO A 400 -9.68 2.43 -3.76
N VAL A 401 -8.67 2.26 -4.62
CA VAL A 401 -8.10 3.34 -5.45
C VAL A 401 -9.12 3.95 -6.40
N MET A 402 -9.99 3.15 -7.02
CA MET A 402 -10.93 3.66 -8.02
C MET A 402 -12.01 4.53 -7.37
N GLN A 403 -12.50 4.15 -6.19
CA GLN A 403 -13.41 5.00 -5.42
C GLN A 403 -12.73 6.25 -4.90
N ILE A 404 -11.47 6.17 -4.44
CA ILE A 404 -10.69 7.35 -4.04
C ILE A 404 -10.62 8.37 -5.17
N ILE A 405 -10.33 7.93 -6.41
CA ILE A 405 -10.29 8.78 -7.59
C ILE A 405 -11.68 9.37 -7.86
N SER A 406 -12.72 8.53 -7.90
CA SER A 406 -14.10 8.96 -8.14
C SER A 406 -14.58 10.01 -7.13
N HIS A 407 -14.26 9.84 -5.85
CA HIS A 407 -14.70 10.76 -4.79
C HIS A 407 -14.07 12.14 -4.91
N VAL A 408 -12.80 12.21 -5.32
CA VAL A 408 -12.15 13.49 -5.56
C VAL A 408 -12.68 14.15 -6.83
N GLU A 409 -12.89 13.40 -7.91
CA GLU A 409 -13.41 13.95 -9.17
C GLU A 409 -14.83 14.51 -9.01
N ASN A 410 -15.73 13.78 -8.34
CA ASN A 410 -17.11 14.22 -8.11
C ASN A 410 -17.19 15.49 -7.25
N ARG A 411 -16.32 15.63 -6.23
CA ARG A 411 -16.25 16.86 -5.42
C ARG A 411 -15.70 18.04 -6.22
N SER A 412 -14.72 17.80 -7.08
CA SER A 412 -14.12 18.85 -7.93
C SER A 412 -15.16 19.46 -8.89
N GLY A 413 -16.00 18.62 -9.52
CA GLY A 413 -17.06 19.08 -10.42
C GLY A 413 -18.23 19.79 -9.72
N SER A 414 -18.56 19.41 -8.48
CA SER A 414 -19.62 20.06 -7.71
C SER A 414 -19.30 21.52 -7.30
N VAL A 415 -18.01 21.87 -7.19
CA VAL A 415 -17.57 23.24 -6.89
C VAL A 415 -17.58 24.12 -8.14
N GLU A 416 -17.21 23.59 -9.32
CA GLU A 416 -17.26 24.33 -10.58
C GLU A 416 -18.71 24.71 -10.98
N ALA A 417 -19.68 23.82 -10.72
CA ALA A 417 -21.10 24.10 -10.96
C ALA A 417 -21.64 25.26 -10.08
N LEU A 418 -21.22 25.34 -8.82
CA LEU A 418 -21.62 26.41 -7.90
C LEU A 418 -20.95 27.76 -8.20
N THR A 419 -19.72 27.75 -8.74
CA THR A 419 -19.04 28.99 -9.14
C THR A 419 -19.57 29.55 -10.45
N ASN A 420 -20.04 28.69 -11.37
CA ASN A 420 -20.63 29.16 -12.63
C ASN A 420 -22.05 29.71 -12.43
N SER A 421 -22.83 29.17 -11.48
CA SER A 421 -24.14 29.73 -11.11
C SER A 421 -24.08 31.04 -10.31
N ALA A 422 -22.91 31.40 -9.80
CA ALA A 422 -22.69 32.65 -9.05
C ALA A 422 -22.10 33.78 -9.91
N GLY A 423 -21.75 33.49 -11.18
CA GLY A 423 -21.30 34.47 -12.18
C GLY A 423 -22.40 34.93 -13.13
N GLU A 424 -23.60 34.36 -13.02
CA GLU A 424 -24.82 34.76 -13.74
C GLU A 424 -25.86 35.22 -12.72
N ASN A 425 -25.63 36.39 -12.12
CA ASN A 425 -26.67 37.25 -11.53
C ASN A 425 -26.18 38.70 -11.49
#